data_AF-A0A9N8HL78-F1
#
_entry.id   AF-A0A9N8HL78-F1
#
_cell.length_a   1.000
_cell.length_b   1.000
_cell.length_c   1.000
_cell.angle_alpha   90.00
_cell.angle_beta   90.00
_cell.angle_gamma   90.00
#
_symmetry.space_group_name_H-M   'P 1'
#
loop_
_entity.id
_entity.type
_entity.pdbx_description
1 polymer ?
#
loop_
_entity_poly.entity_id
_entity_poly.type
_entity_poly.pdbx_seq_one_letter_code
_entity_poly.pdbx_strand_id
1 'polypeptide(L)'
;MKQVSHAEALVAALVEREKEDDKELEQLLISQLSHSDGIRGFFVTYLTGETSPADNPTVPIPLQKAMSQVSPEELVPLACMNVVMPTGTMSMHQDPTLSEQSKKTSVRGSRILASLLNGGSPRVKDNCQAILAVATDKDESEADPELIKYWTAFFEKWGYKEPQRKDIALAITEILEE
;
A
#
# COMPACT_ATOMS: atom_id res chain seq x y z
N MET A 1 0.58 -8.69 19.12
CA MET A 1 1.67 -9.69 19.02
C MET A 1 1.27 -10.96 18.27
N LYS A 2 0.13 -11.63 18.55
CA LYS A 2 -0.29 -12.84 17.79
C LYS A 2 -0.48 -12.63 16.28
N GLN A 3 -1.03 -11.49 15.86
CA GLN A 3 -1.23 -11.16 14.44
C GLN A 3 0.09 -11.00 13.68
N VAL A 4 1.12 -10.41 14.31
CA VAL A 4 2.44 -10.22 13.71
C VAL A 4 3.14 -11.57 13.50
N SER A 5 3.02 -12.51 14.46
CA SER A 5 3.60 -13.85 14.28
C SER A 5 2.92 -14.67 13.18
N HIS A 6 1.62 -14.47 12.94
CA HIS A 6 0.92 -15.09 11.81
C HIS A 6 1.34 -14.46 10.47
N ALA A 7 1.48 -13.14 10.42
CA ALA A 7 1.99 -12.44 9.25
C ALA A 7 3.44 -12.87 8.90
N GLU A 8 4.32 -13.02 9.88
CA GLU A 8 5.71 -13.49 9.69
C GLU A 8 5.76 -14.87 9.04
N ALA A 9 4.92 -15.81 9.50
CA ALA A 9 4.82 -17.13 8.91
C ALA A 9 4.33 -17.09 7.45
N LEU A 10 3.36 -16.22 7.13
CA LEU A 10 2.86 -16.05 5.77
C LEU A 10 3.90 -15.41 4.84
N VAL A 11 4.64 -14.40 5.33
CA VAL A 11 5.71 -13.78 4.55
C VAL A 11 6.84 -14.79 4.29
N ALA A 12 7.23 -15.59 5.29
CA ALA A 12 8.22 -16.65 5.11
C ALA A 12 7.74 -17.69 4.06
N ALA A 13 6.49 -18.13 4.14
CA ALA A 13 5.88 -19.02 3.16
C ALA A 13 5.88 -18.44 1.73
N LEU A 14 5.65 -17.13 1.59
CA LEU A 14 5.71 -16.43 0.30
C LEU A 14 7.12 -16.40 -0.28
N VAL A 15 8.17 -16.35 0.53
CA VAL A 15 9.57 -16.43 0.04
C VAL A 15 9.83 -17.77 -0.65
N GLU A 16 9.31 -18.86 -0.10
CA GLU A 16 9.55 -20.21 -0.63
C GLU A 16 8.68 -20.54 -1.85
N ARG A 17 7.48 -19.95 -1.94
CA ARG A 17 6.42 -20.37 -2.88
C ARG A 17 5.90 -19.24 -3.77
N GLU A 18 6.73 -18.22 -4.03
CA GLU A 18 6.29 -16.96 -4.66
C GLU A 18 5.63 -17.11 -6.06
N LYS A 19 6.05 -18.14 -6.83
CA LYS A 19 5.61 -18.41 -8.21
C LYS A 19 4.63 -19.58 -8.30
N GLU A 20 4.34 -20.23 -7.19
CA GLU A 20 3.48 -21.40 -7.17
C GLU A 20 2.02 -20.96 -7.10
N ASP A 21 1.15 -21.69 -7.80
CA ASP A 21 -0.29 -21.57 -7.62
C ASP A 21 -0.71 -22.38 -6.37
N ASP A 22 -0.29 -21.89 -5.21
CA ASP A 22 -0.53 -22.52 -3.91
C ASP A 22 -1.86 -22.05 -3.32
N LYS A 23 -2.90 -22.86 -3.51
CA LYS A 23 -4.25 -22.61 -2.99
C LYS A 23 -4.33 -22.60 -1.48
N GLU A 24 -3.48 -23.36 -0.78
CA GLU A 24 -3.50 -23.38 0.69
C GLU A 24 -2.98 -22.06 1.23
N LEU A 25 -1.85 -21.59 0.70
CA LEU A 25 -1.29 -20.29 1.05
C LEU A 25 -2.23 -19.14 0.67
N GLU A 26 -2.87 -19.22 -0.50
CA GLU A 26 -3.89 -18.25 -0.93
C GLU A 26 -5.04 -18.13 0.09
N GLN A 27 -5.61 -19.25 0.57
CA GLN A 27 -6.71 -19.22 1.54
C GLN A 27 -6.28 -18.63 2.90
N LEU A 28 -5.05 -18.93 3.34
CA LEU A 28 -4.51 -18.32 4.57
C LEU A 28 -4.34 -16.81 4.41
N LEU A 29 -3.88 -16.34 3.24
CA LEU A 29 -3.76 -14.93 2.93
C LEU A 29 -5.12 -14.24 2.84
N ILE A 30 -6.13 -14.87 2.24
CA ILE A 30 -7.51 -14.36 2.22
C ILE A 30 -8.02 -14.18 3.66
N SER A 31 -7.83 -15.19 4.52
CA SER A 31 -8.22 -15.08 5.91
C SER A 31 -7.50 -13.94 6.63
N GLN A 32 -6.19 -13.78 6.41
CA GLN A 32 -5.40 -12.70 7.00
C GLN A 32 -5.84 -11.33 6.51
N LEU A 33 -6.20 -11.19 5.23
CA LEU A 33 -6.57 -9.92 4.60
C LEU A 33 -8.08 -9.61 4.70
N SER A 34 -8.87 -10.48 5.35
CA SER A 34 -10.33 -10.34 5.43
C SER A 34 -10.82 -9.22 6.34
N HIS A 35 -9.94 -8.63 7.16
CA HIS A 35 -10.27 -7.55 8.09
C HIS A 35 -9.08 -6.61 8.31
N SER A 36 -9.37 -5.36 8.67
CA SER A 36 -8.37 -4.27 8.72
C SER A 36 -7.16 -4.54 9.62
N ASP A 37 -7.34 -5.16 10.78
CA ASP A 37 -6.21 -5.51 11.66
C ASP A 37 -5.26 -6.53 11.03
N GLY A 38 -5.81 -7.47 10.26
CA GLY A 38 -5.03 -8.50 9.61
C GLY A 38 -4.29 -7.95 8.38
N ILE A 39 -4.94 -7.06 7.63
CA ILE A 39 -4.30 -6.29 6.54
C ILE A 39 -3.14 -5.46 7.08
N ARG A 40 -3.35 -4.69 8.16
CA ARG A 40 -2.30 -3.86 8.78
C ARG A 40 -1.14 -4.73 9.27
N GLY A 41 -1.42 -5.80 9.99
CA GLY A 41 -0.39 -6.72 10.48
C GLY A 41 0.43 -7.33 9.34
N PHE A 42 -0.24 -7.76 8.27
CA PHE A 42 0.42 -8.32 7.09
C PHE A 42 1.29 -7.28 6.38
N PHE A 43 0.76 -6.09 6.06
CA PHE A 43 1.52 -5.07 5.35
C PHE A 43 2.71 -4.55 6.16
N VAL A 44 2.59 -4.42 7.49
CA VAL A 44 3.75 -4.08 8.32
C VAL A 44 4.86 -5.12 8.12
N THR A 45 4.58 -6.40 8.36
CA THR A 45 5.60 -7.45 8.22
C THR A 45 6.14 -7.56 6.79
N TYR A 46 5.26 -7.55 5.80
CA TYR A 46 5.63 -7.71 4.39
C TYR A 46 6.45 -6.52 3.86
N LEU A 47 6.09 -5.28 4.21
CA LEU A 47 6.72 -4.09 3.65
C LEU A 47 7.95 -3.63 4.42
N THR A 48 8.09 -3.97 5.70
CA THR A 48 9.24 -3.55 6.52
C THR A 48 10.20 -4.68 6.87
N GLY A 49 9.90 -5.94 6.50
CA GLY A 49 10.79 -7.08 6.75
C GLY A 49 12.17 -6.90 6.12
N GLU A 50 13.22 -7.34 6.81
CA GLU A 50 14.61 -7.23 6.35
C GLU A 50 14.82 -7.98 5.02
N THR A 51 14.38 -9.24 5.00
CA THR A 51 14.26 -10.09 3.80
C THR A 51 12.78 -10.32 3.54
N SER A 52 12.27 -9.77 2.43
CA SER A 52 10.84 -9.87 2.09
C SER A 52 10.66 -10.09 0.59
N PRO A 53 9.65 -10.88 0.17
CA PRO A 53 9.26 -10.95 -1.24
C PRO A 53 8.91 -9.58 -1.83
N ALA A 54 8.60 -8.58 -1.00
CA ALA A 54 8.38 -7.21 -1.43
C ALA A 54 9.59 -6.58 -2.13
N ASP A 55 10.81 -7.10 -1.92
CA ASP A 55 12.01 -6.65 -2.63
C ASP A 55 12.01 -7.04 -4.11
N ASN A 56 11.24 -8.05 -4.49
CA ASN A 56 11.10 -8.48 -5.88
C ASN A 56 10.27 -7.47 -6.68
N PRO A 57 10.53 -7.33 -7.99
CA PRO A 57 9.80 -6.40 -8.84
C PRO A 57 8.32 -6.78 -9.01
N THR A 58 7.98 -8.05 -8.85
CA THR A 58 6.60 -8.54 -8.99
C THR A 58 6.07 -9.06 -7.66
N VAL A 59 4.80 -8.77 -7.38
CA VAL A 59 4.09 -9.31 -6.22
C VAL A 59 3.92 -10.83 -6.37
N PRO A 60 4.10 -11.65 -5.32
CA PRO A 60 3.89 -13.10 -5.40
C PRO A 60 2.50 -13.48 -5.89
N ILE A 61 2.39 -14.54 -6.71
CA ILE A 61 1.12 -14.97 -7.32
C ILE A 61 0.03 -15.27 -6.27
N PRO A 62 0.31 -16.03 -5.18
CA PRO A 62 -0.69 -16.30 -4.14
C PRO A 62 -1.22 -15.02 -3.48
N LEU A 63 -0.36 -14.01 -3.30
CA LEU A 63 -0.75 -12.73 -2.72
C LEU A 63 -1.63 -11.92 -3.68
N GLN A 64 -1.29 -11.88 -4.97
CA GLN A 64 -2.14 -11.23 -5.98
C GLN A 64 -3.55 -11.82 -6.01
N LYS A 65 -3.65 -13.16 -6.02
CA LYS A 65 -4.93 -13.88 -6.02
C LYS A 65 -5.72 -13.70 -4.73
N ALA A 66 -5.05 -13.68 -3.58
CA ALA A 66 -5.73 -13.42 -2.31
C ALA A 66 -6.29 -12.00 -2.25
N MET A 67 -5.50 -11.01 -2.69
CA MET A 67 -5.92 -9.61 -2.73
C MET A 67 -7.11 -9.36 -3.66
N SER A 68 -7.23 -10.09 -4.77
CA SER A 68 -8.37 -9.97 -5.68
C SER A 68 -9.67 -10.59 -5.16
N GLN A 69 -9.60 -11.38 -4.07
CA GLN A 69 -10.75 -12.08 -3.48
C GLN A 69 -11.26 -11.45 -2.18
N VAL A 70 -10.54 -10.49 -1.60
CA VAL A 70 -10.97 -9.79 -0.39
C VAL A 70 -11.66 -8.47 -0.71
N SER A 71 -12.40 -7.92 0.26
CA SER A 71 -13.09 -6.65 0.07
C SER A 71 -12.10 -5.51 -0.21
N PRO A 72 -12.25 -4.78 -1.34
CA PRO A 72 -11.37 -3.66 -1.65
C PRO A 72 -11.62 -2.45 -0.73
N GLU A 73 -12.74 -2.41 0.00
CA GLU A 73 -13.12 -1.27 0.84
C GLU A 73 -12.12 -0.97 1.95
N GLU A 74 -11.55 -2.01 2.56
CA GLU A 74 -10.52 -1.87 3.59
C GLU A 74 -9.11 -2.02 3.03
N LEU A 75 -8.91 -2.94 2.09
CA LEU A 75 -7.59 -3.26 1.54
C LEU A 75 -6.99 -2.06 0.80
N VAL A 76 -7.76 -1.41 -0.07
CA VAL A 76 -7.23 -0.36 -0.96
C VAL A 76 -6.80 0.88 -0.16
N PRO A 77 -7.62 1.46 0.75
CA PRO A 77 -7.17 2.60 1.54
C PRO A 77 -5.92 2.28 2.38
N LEU A 78 -5.83 1.07 2.95
CA LEU A 78 -4.65 0.63 3.69
C LEU A 78 -3.42 0.46 2.79
N ALA A 79 -3.58 -0.06 1.57
CA ALA A 79 -2.50 -0.13 0.59
C ALA A 79 -2.02 1.27 0.20
N CYS A 80 -2.94 2.21 -0.06
CA CYS A 80 -2.61 3.61 -0.34
C CYS A 80 -1.84 4.26 0.81
N MET A 81 -2.24 4.03 2.08
CA MET A 81 -1.53 4.57 3.25
C MET A 81 -0.08 4.06 3.33
N ASN A 82 0.19 2.83 2.91
CA ASN A 82 1.54 2.26 2.86
C ASN A 82 2.42 2.85 1.73
N VAL A 83 1.86 3.73 0.89
CA VAL A 83 2.62 4.60 -0.02
C VAL A 83 2.67 6.01 0.56
N VAL A 84 1.50 6.63 0.77
CA VAL A 84 1.35 8.03 1.18
C VAL A 84 2.15 8.35 2.44
N MET A 85 2.05 7.52 3.47
CA MET A 85 2.71 7.78 4.75
C MET A 85 4.23 7.76 4.64
N PRO A 86 4.87 6.66 4.20
CA PRO A 86 6.32 6.62 4.05
C PRO A 86 6.85 7.62 3.02
N THR A 87 6.11 7.93 1.94
CA THR A 87 6.51 9.00 1.01
C THR A 87 6.55 10.34 1.73
N GLY A 88 5.51 10.69 2.48
CA GLY A 88 5.43 11.96 3.20
C GLY A 88 6.48 12.10 4.32
N THR A 89 6.85 11.01 4.99
CA THR A 89 7.84 11.06 6.09
C THR A 89 9.29 11.02 5.59
N MET A 90 9.55 10.53 4.38
CA MET A 90 10.90 10.42 3.81
C MET A 90 11.68 11.76 3.84
N SER A 91 11.03 12.87 3.50
CA SER A 91 11.62 14.22 3.53
C SER A 91 11.59 14.88 4.92
N MET A 92 10.91 14.28 5.91
CA MET A 92 10.87 14.76 7.30
C MET A 92 12.00 14.19 8.16
N HIS A 93 12.53 13.01 7.81
CA HIS A 93 13.60 12.37 8.58
C HIS A 93 14.94 13.09 8.35
N GLN A 94 15.55 13.57 9.44
CA GLN A 94 16.94 14.05 9.44
C GLN A 94 17.95 12.90 9.47
N ASP A 95 17.52 11.73 9.95
CA ASP A 95 18.32 10.50 9.95
C ASP A 95 18.25 9.83 8.56
N PRO A 96 19.39 9.69 7.85
CA PRO A 96 19.43 9.03 6.55
C PRO A 96 18.90 7.59 6.58
N THR A 97 19.07 6.87 7.70
CA THR A 97 18.61 5.49 7.85
C THR A 97 17.09 5.41 7.86
N LEU A 98 16.43 6.30 8.60
CA LEU A 98 14.97 6.37 8.67
C LEU A 98 14.36 6.85 7.35
N SER A 99 15.05 7.77 6.66
CA SER A 99 14.67 8.22 5.32
C SER A 99 14.73 7.05 4.31
N GLU A 100 15.82 6.27 4.32
CA GLU A 100 15.98 5.11 3.43
C GLU A 100 14.96 4.00 3.74
N GLN A 101 14.67 3.74 5.03
CA GLN A 101 13.62 2.79 5.41
C GLN A 101 12.23 3.23 4.94
N SER A 102 11.93 4.53 5.05
CA SER A 102 10.68 5.11 4.53
C SER A 102 10.62 4.96 3.01
N LYS A 103 11.70 5.30 2.30
CA LYS A 103 11.81 5.11 0.85
C LYS A 103 11.58 3.66 0.44
N LYS A 104 12.26 2.71 1.10
CA LYS A 104 12.10 1.27 0.83
C LYS A 104 10.65 0.82 1.02
N THR A 105 10.01 1.26 2.10
CA THR A 105 8.60 0.95 2.40
C THR A 105 7.68 1.53 1.34
N SER A 106 7.90 2.79 0.94
CA SER A 106 7.13 3.46 -0.12
C SER A 106 7.23 2.69 -1.44
N VAL A 107 8.44 2.32 -1.87
CA VAL A 107 8.65 1.56 -3.13
C VAL A 107 7.95 0.20 -3.08
N ARG A 108 8.09 -0.53 -1.97
CA ARG A 108 7.42 -1.82 -1.76
C ARG A 108 5.89 -1.66 -1.76
N GLY A 109 5.37 -0.60 -1.14
CA GLY A 109 3.95 -0.25 -1.13
C GLY A 109 3.42 0.08 -2.53
N SER A 110 4.18 0.84 -3.33
CA SER A 110 3.80 1.20 -4.70
C SER A 110 3.60 -0.05 -5.55
N ARG A 111 4.45 -1.08 -5.40
CA ARG A 111 4.31 -2.36 -6.11
C ARG A 111 3.01 -3.11 -5.77
N ILE A 112 2.61 -3.08 -4.50
CA ILE A 112 1.31 -3.64 -4.09
C ILE A 112 0.17 -2.87 -4.74
N LEU A 113 0.22 -1.54 -4.72
CA LEU A 113 -0.83 -0.70 -5.27
C LEU A 113 -0.94 -0.84 -6.79
N ALA A 114 0.19 -0.86 -7.50
CA ALA A 114 0.25 -1.14 -8.94
C ALA A 114 -0.27 -2.53 -9.29
N SER A 115 0.07 -3.56 -8.48
CA SER A 115 -0.49 -4.91 -8.66
C SER A 115 -2.01 -4.95 -8.48
N LEU A 116 -2.57 -4.23 -7.51
CA LEU A 116 -4.02 -4.12 -7.32
C LEU A 116 -4.70 -3.36 -8.47
N LEU A 117 -4.05 -2.31 -8.99
CA LEU A 117 -4.52 -1.54 -10.13
C LEU A 117 -4.58 -2.42 -11.39
N ASN A 118 -3.48 -3.13 -11.69
CA ASN A 118 -3.37 -4.06 -12.80
C ASN A 118 -4.30 -5.28 -12.67
N GLY A 119 -4.64 -5.66 -11.43
CA GLY A 119 -5.69 -6.63 -11.14
C GLY A 119 -7.11 -6.15 -11.44
N GLY A 120 -7.28 -4.90 -11.88
CA GLY A 120 -8.55 -4.35 -12.34
C GLY A 120 -9.44 -3.78 -11.24
N SER A 121 -8.91 -3.49 -10.05
CA SER A 121 -9.70 -2.89 -8.95
C SER A 121 -9.98 -1.40 -9.24
N PRO A 122 -11.22 -0.99 -9.57
CA PRO A 122 -11.53 0.41 -9.87
C PRO A 122 -11.28 1.32 -8.66
N ARG A 123 -11.48 0.75 -7.46
CA ARG A 123 -11.31 1.44 -6.19
C ARG A 123 -9.88 1.97 -5.99
N VAL A 124 -8.87 1.31 -6.55
CA VAL A 124 -7.48 1.79 -6.52
C VAL A 124 -7.36 3.10 -7.27
N LYS A 125 -7.87 3.14 -8.50
CA LYS A 125 -7.87 4.35 -9.34
C LYS A 125 -8.62 5.50 -8.65
N ASP A 126 -9.80 5.23 -8.09
CA ASP A 126 -10.61 6.25 -7.40
C ASP A 126 -9.84 6.85 -6.20
N ASN A 127 -9.20 6.00 -5.39
CA ASN A 127 -8.39 6.47 -4.25
C ASN A 127 -7.17 7.25 -4.71
N CYS A 128 -6.44 6.76 -5.71
CA CYS A 128 -5.28 7.46 -6.27
C CYS A 128 -5.67 8.83 -6.84
N GLN A 129 -6.79 8.93 -7.57
CA GLN A 129 -7.29 10.20 -8.09
C GLN A 129 -7.68 11.17 -6.97
N ALA A 130 -8.36 10.69 -5.92
CA ALA A 130 -8.70 11.51 -4.77
C ALA A 130 -7.44 11.98 -4.02
N ILE A 131 -6.44 11.10 -3.83
CA ILE A 131 -5.15 11.48 -3.22
C ILE A 131 -4.44 12.54 -4.08
N LEU A 132 -4.45 12.41 -5.41
CA LEU A 132 -3.86 13.42 -6.30
C LEU A 132 -4.58 14.76 -6.22
N ALA A 133 -5.90 14.77 -6.18
CA ALA A 133 -6.70 15.97 -6.01
C ALA A 133 -6.31 16.70 -4.72
N VAL A 134 -6.29 15.95 -3.61
CA VAL A 134 -5.90 16.46 -2.29
C VAL A 134 -4.43 16.86 -2.24
N ALA A 135 -3.52 16.14 -2.88
CA ALA A 135 -2.10 16.47 -2.86
C ALA A 135 -1.79 17.73 -3.69
N THR A 136 -2.50 17.94 -4.80
CA THR A 136 -2.24 19.03 -5.74
C THR A 136 -3.14 20.27 -5.56
N ASP A 137 -4.12 20.21 -4.65
CA ASP A 137 -5.10 21.29 -4.42
C ASP A 137 -5.93 21.61 -5.67
N LYS A 138 -6.14 20.61 -6.54
CA LYS A 138 -6.91 20.76 -7.77
C LYS A 138 -8.38 20.45 -7.52
N ASP A 139 -9.17 21.52 -7.49
CA ASP A 139 -10.62 21.50 -7.28
C ASP A 139 -11.41 20.86 -8.46
N GLU A 140 -10.77 20.71 -9.62
CA GLU A 140 -11.39 20.19 -10.85
C GLU A 140 -11.28 18.66 -11.03
N SER A 141 -10.96 17.92 -9.97
CA SER A 141 -10.82 16.47 -10.10
C SER A 141 -12.18 15.79 -10.27
N GLU A 142 -12.28 14.82 -11.20
CA GLU A 142 -13.46 13.95 -11.35
C GLU A 142 -13.56 12.88 -10.23
N ALA A 143 -12.71 12.95 -9.19
CA ALA A 143 -12.70 11.97 -8.12
C ALA A 143 -13.94 12.10 -7.22
N ASP A 144 -14.31 10.99 -6.59
CA ASP A 144 -15.43 10.92 -5.65
C ASP A 144 -15.27 11.95 -4.50
N PRO A 145 -16.22 12.88 -4.31
CA PRO A 145 -16.16 13.89 -3.26
C PRO A 145 -16.00 13.32 -1.84
N GLU A 146 -16.56 12.15 -1.56
CA GLU A 146 -16.41 11.51 -0.24
C GLU A 146 -14.99 10.97 -0.04
N LEU A 147 -14.35 10.47 -1.10
CA LEU A 147 -12.93 10.08 -1.05
C LEU A 147 -12.03 11.30 -0.93
N ILE A 148 -12.33 12.40 -1.62
CA ILE A 148 -11.59 13.67 -1.47
C ILE A 148 -11.66 14.12 -0.01
N LYS A 149 -12.87 14.17 0.57
CA LYS A 149 -13.06 14.55 1.98
C LYS A 149 -12.30 13.63 2.93
N TYR A 150 -12.33 12.32 2.70
CA TYR A 150 -11.59 11.34 3.47
C TYR A 150 -10.08 11.59 3.42
N TRP A 151 -9.51 11.75 2.23
CA TRP A 151 -8.07 11.96 2.06
C TRP A 151 -7.62 13.37 2.52
N THR A 152 -8.46 14.40 2.41
CA THR A 152 -8.22 15.72 3.00
C THR A 152 -8.07 15.60 4.51
N ALA A 153 -9.03 14.96 5.19
CA ALA A 153 -8.96 14.75 6.64
C ALA A 153 -7.73 13.92 7.03
N PHE A 154 -7.34 12.95 6.20
CA PHE A 154 -6.11 12.19 6.40
C PHE A 154 -4.86 13.08 6.30
N PHE A 155 -4.73 13.90 5.25
CA PHE A 155 -3.58 14.78 5.05
C PHE A 155 -3.47 15.82 6.17
N GLU A 156 -4.59 16.39 6.61
CA GLU A 156 -4.65 17.32 7.73
C GLU A 156 -4.23 16.67 9.05
N LYS A 157 -4.71 15.45 9.32
CA LYS A 157 -4.37 14.68 10.52
C LYS A 157 -2.86 14.42 10.63
N TRP A 158 -2.21 14.11 9.52
CA TRP A 158 -0.76 13.86 9.48
C TRP A 158 0.07 15.12 9.24
N GLY A 159 -0.57 16.26 8.98
CA GLY A 159 0.08 17.56 8.87
C GLY A 159 0.97 17.73 7.64
N TYR A 160 0.72 16.99 6.55
CA TYR A 160 1.53 17.07 5.32
C TYR A 160 1.54 18.49 4.75
N LYS A 161 2.73 19.00 4.42
CA LYS A 161 2.94 20.33 3.83
C LYS A 161 3.28 20.19 2.34
N GLU A 162 3.48 21.33 1.67
CA GLU A 162 3.72 21.38 0.22
C GLU A 162 4.82 20.41 -0.27
N PRO A 163 5.99 20.27 0.38
CA PRO A 163 7.00 19.31 -0.07
C PRO A 163 6.49 17.87 -0.02
N GLN A 164 5.88 17.47 1.10
CA GLN A 164 5.33 16.12 1.26
C GLN A 164 4.18 15.85 0.28
N ARG A 165 3.28 16.83 0.11
CA ARG A 165 2.17 16.75 -0.85
C ARG A 165 2.69 16.55 -2.27
N LYS A 166 3.74 17.27 -2.66
CA LYS A 166 4.38 17.10 -3.97
C LYS A 166 5.00 15.72 -4.15
N ASP A 167 5.73 15.23 -3.15
CA ASP A 167 6.34 13.89 -3.19
C ASP A 167 5.27 12.79 -3.30
N ILE A 168 4.19 12.90 -2.52
CA ILE A 168 3.05 11.99 -2.59
C ILE A 168 2.38 12.05 -3.96
N ALA A 169 2.15 13.25 -4.51
CA ALA A 169 1.55 13.40 -5.84
C ALA A 169 2.39 12.73 -6.93
N LEU A 170 3.71 12.86 -6.88
CA LEU A 170 4.62 12.18 -7.82
C LEU A 170 4.50 10.67 -7.69
N ALA A 171 4.61 10.13 -6.47
CA ALA A 171 4.55 8.69 -6.24
C ALA A 171 3.21 8.06 -6.72
N ILE A 172 2.09 8.75 -6.50
CA ILE A 172 0.77 8.27 -6.96
C ILE A 172 0.62 8.41 -8.48
N THR A 173 1.20 9.45 -9.09
CA THR A 173 1.18 9.63 -10.54
C THR A 173 1.94 8.51 -11.23
N GLU A 174 3.14 8.16 -10.74
CA GLU A 174 3.94 7.05 -11.27
C GLU A 174 3.16 5.72 -11.26
N ILE A 175 2.41 5.44 -10.18
CA ILE A 175 1.58 4.23 -10.06
C ILE A 175 0.43 4.20 -11.06
N LEU A 176 -0.13 5.36 -11.42
CA LEU A 176 -1.23 5.44 -12.41
C LEU A 176 -0.73 5.36 -13.86
N GLU A 177 0.57 5.55 -14.09
CA GLU A 177 1.21 5.50 -15.41
C GLU A 177 1.91 4.16 -15.71
N GLU A 178 2.13 3.30 -14.71
CA GLU A 178 2.60 1.91 -14.86
C GLU A 178 1.58 0.99 -15.56
#